data_AF-A0A8T6U3I9-F1
#
_entry.id   AF-A0A8T6U3I9-F1
#
_cell.length_a   1.000
_cell.length_b   1.000
_cell.length_c   1.000
_cell.angle_alpha   90.00
_cell.angle_beta   90.00
_cell.angle_gamma   90.00
#
_symmetry.space_group_name_H-M   'P 1'
#
loop_
_entity.id
_entity.type
_entity.pdbx_description
1 polymer ?
#
loop_
_entity_poly.entity_id
_entity_poly.type
_entity_poly.pdbx_seq_one_letter_code
_entity_poly.pdbx_strand_id
1 'polypeptide(L)'
;MVDKILLFLPIVLLVFTFQTANAEVISFGLENESYQKDEQFSFSGTESDGSKSVFVVIRAPNGNFMGMVSDPSSDSNGSFSTIPRDVTDYFSNSGIYKATVFSGEQKEEDGVSIQLEWDGTYLHEVTESTISVSTDKSSYSDGDLIRIFGEATERIEGTPVALKVVRPDGESVAIEQLDLSYNNQFNTSIRAGGSLWELDGIYVVKV
;
A
#
# COMPACT_ATOMS: atom_id res chain seq x y z
N MET A 1 17.27 -55.44 43.99
CA MET A 1 16.45 -54.36 43.41
C MET A 1 17.43 -53.30 42.94
N VAL A 2 17.70 -53.23 41.64
CA VAL A 2 18.66 -52.26 41.06
C VAL A 2 17.89 -51.49 40.01
N ASP A 3 17.60 -50.23 40.29
CA ASP A 3 16.94 -49.33 39.35
C ASP A 3 17.89 -48.96 38.23
N LYS A 4 17.50 -49.24 36.99
CA LYS A 4 18.20 -48.78 35.79
C LYS A 4 17.80 -47.33 35.52
N ILE A 5 18.74 -46.40 35.67
CA ILE A 5 18.57 -45.00 35.26
C ILE A 5 18.61 -44.96 33.74
N LEU A 6 17.52 -44.53 33.11
CA LEU A 6 17.45 -44.28 31.67
C LEU A 6 18.05 -42.90 31.38
N LEU A 7 19.18 -42.87 30.68
CA LEU A 7 19.83 -41.63 30.25
C LEU A 7 19.13 -41.13 28.99
N PHE A 8 18.30 -40.09 29.09
CA PHE A 8 17.73 -39.40 27.93
C PHE A 8 18.73 -38.38 27.41
N LEU A 9 19.27 -38.61 26.21
CA LEU A 9 20.01 -37.58 25.46
C LEU A 9 19.01 -36.60 24.84
N PRO A 10 19.21 -35.27 24.95
CA PRO A 10 18.35 -34.32 24.26
C PRO A 10 18.54 -34.46 22.75
N ILE A 11 17.44 -34.73 22.02
CA ILE A 11 17.41 -34.66 20.56
C ILE A 11 17.46 -33.17 20.19
N VAL A 12 18.60 -32.73 19.64
CA VAL A 12 18.71 -31.40 19.03
C VAL A 12 18.04 -31.48 17.65
N LEU A 13 16.84 -30.91 17.53
CA LEU A 13 16.16 -30.76 16.26
C LEU A 13 16.75 -29.55 15.53
N LEU A 14 17.56 -29.82 14.51
CA LEU A 14 18.10 -28.79 13.62
C LEU A 14 17.15 -28.63 12.45
N VAL A 15 16.37 -27.54 12.46
CA VAL A 15 15.49 -27.17 11.36
C VAL A 15 16.29 -26.29 10.41
N PHE A 16 16.53 -26.76 9.18
CA PHE A 16 17.06 -25.93 8.11
C PHE A 16 15.92 -25.56 7.15
N THR A 17 15.72 -24.27 6.94
CA THR A 17 14.91 -23.76 5.84
C THR A 17 15.82 -23.59 4.63
N PHE A 18 15.48 -24.22 3.50
CA PHE A 18 16.04 -23.81 2.22
C PHE A 18 15.38 -22.48 1.86
N GLN A 19 16.12 -21.38 1.97
CA GLN A 19 15.76 -20.16 1.26
C GLN A 19 16.15 -20.42 -0.20
N THR A 20 15.21 -20.19 -1.14
CA THR A 20 15.53 -20.30 -2.57
C THR A 20 16.74 -19.40 -2.89
N ALA A 21 17.55 -19.74 -3.89
CA ALA A 21 18.73 -18.96 -4.28
C ALA A 21 18.42 -17.56 -4.88
N ASN A 22 17.15 -17.14 -4.81
CA ASN A 22 16.66 -15.89 -5.35
C ASN A 22 16.62 -14.84 -4.25
N ALA A 23 17.04 -13.62 -4.58
CA ALA A 23 16.92 -12.53 -3.65
C ALA A 23 15.46 -12.09 -3.54
N GLU A 24 15.04 -11.77 -2.33
CA GLU A 24 13.72 -11.23 -2.07
C GLU A 24 13.71 -9.76 -2.51
N VAL A 25 12.74 -9.37 -3.35
CA VAL A 25 12.54 -7.97 -3.69
C VAL A 25 11.86 -7.30 -2.50
N ILE A 26 12.53 -6.31 -1.91
CA ILE A 26 12.11 -5.60 -0.69
C ILE A 26 11.24 -4.40 -1.04
N SER A 27 11.59 -3.68 -2.11
CA SER A 27 10.82 -2.52 -2.58
C SER A 27 10.78 -2.50 -4.10
N PHE A 28 9.68 -2.02 -4.65
CA PHE A 28 9.44 -1.89 -6.08
C PHE A 28 8.34 -0.87 -6.33
N GLY A 29 8.59 0.05 -7.25
CA GLY A 29 7.62 1.07 -7.63
C GLY A 29 8.08 1.84 -8.86
N LEU A 30 7.21 2.72 -9.35
CA LEU A 30 7.61 3.74 -10.32
C LEU A 30 8.68 4.66 -9.70
N GLU A 31 9.62 5.16 -10.51
CA GLU A 31 10.65 6.09 -10.03
C GLU A 31 10.10 7.49 -9.70
N ASN A 32 9.00 7.89 -10.36
CA ASN A 32 8.21 9.08 -10.05
C ASN A 32 6.76 8.70 -9.74
N GLU A 33 6.03 9.58 -9.06
CA GLU A 33 4.61 9.39 -8.70
C GLU A 33 3.72 9.14 -9.94
N SER A 34 3.99 9.84 -11.04
CA SER A 34 3.29 9.65 -12.31
C SER A 34 4.13 10.04 -13.52
N TYR A 35 3.69 9.60 -14.69
CA TYR A 35 4.28 9.94 -15.99
C TYR A 35 3.19 10.31 -17.00
N GLN A 36 3.43 11.35 -17.79
CA GLN A 36 2.59 11.73 -18.93
C GLN A 36 2.87 10.84 -20.14
N LYS A 37 1.93 10.83 -21.08
CA LYS A 37 1.98 10.02 -22.31
C LYS A 37 3.27 10.15 -23.14
N ASP A 38 3.91 11.32 -23.14
CA ASP A 38 5.11 11.65 -23.91
C ASP A 38 6.40 11.58 -23.08
N GLU A 39 6.30 11.12 -21.84
CA GLU A 39 7.43 10.89 -20.96
C GLU A 39 7.93 9.44 -21.03
N GLN A 40 9.11 9.24 -20.44
CA GLN A 40 9.70 7.92 -20.25
C GLN A 40 9.56 7.51 -18.79
N PHE A 41 8.95 6.35 -18.56
CA PHE A 41 8.82 5.77 -17.23
C PHE A 41 9.96 4.80 -16.93
N SER A 42 10.30 4.68 -15.66
CA SER A 42 11.23 3.70 -15.10
C SER A 42 10.68 3.17 -13.78
N PHE A 43 11.19 2.02 -13.36
CA PHE A 43 10.95 1.48 -12.03
C PHE A 43 12.23 1.50 -11.23
N SER A 44 12.11 1.57 -9.91
CA SER A 44 13.23 1.41 -9.00
C SER A 44 12.85 0.54 -7.81
N GLY A 45 13.85 0.09 -7.06
CA GLY A 45 13.62 -0.75 -5.90
C GLY A 45 14.91 -1.28 -5.27
N THR A 46 14.72 -2.24 -4.37
CA THR A 46 15.80 -2.94 -3.66
C THR A 46 15.52 -4.43 -3.55
N GLU A 47 16.58 -5.24 -3.57
CA GLU A 47 16.55 -6.67 -3.25
C GLU A 47 17.55 -7.03 -2.15
N SER A 48 17.40 -8.20 -1.54
CA SER A 48 18.07 -8.59 -0.29
C SER A 48 19.55 -8.94 -0.38
N ASP A 49 20.04 -9.36 -1.54
CA ASP A 49 21.34 -10.03 -1.68
C ASP A 49 22.40 -9.14 -2.35
N GLY A 50 21.99 -8.24 -3.25
CA GLY A 50 22.89 -7.46 -4.09
C GLY A 50 23.37 -8.21 -5.33
N SER A 51 23.75 -7.44 -6.35
CA SER A 51 24.40 -7.93 -7.57
C SER A 51 23.62 -9.03 -8.31
N LYS A 52 22.28 -8.96 -8.28
CA LYS A 52 21.37 -9.87 -8.98
C LYS A 52 20.84 -9.21 -10.23
N SER A 53 20.63 -9.99 -11.30
CA SER A 53 19.77 -9.54 -12.40
C SER A 53 18.34 -9.33 -11.88
N VAL A 54 17.72 -8.22 -12.28
CA VAL A 54 16.35 -7.88 -11.92
C VAL A 54 15.51 -7.79 -13.18
N PHE A 55 14.35 -8.44 -13.19
CA PHE A 55 13.41 -8.48 -14.30
C PHE A 55 12.10 -7.81 -13.93
N VAL A 56 11.55 -7.00 -14.83
CA VAL A 56 10.22 -6.40 -14.68
C VAL A 56 9.39 -6.72 -15.91
N VAL A 57 8.31 -7.47 -15.71
CA VAL A 57 7.31 -7.83 -16.73
C VAL A 57 6.08 -6.96 -16.55
N ILE A 58 5.55 -6.42 -17.64
CA ILE A 58 4.28 -5.70 -17.66
C ILE A 58 3.21 -6.53 -18.36
N ARG A 59 2.04 -6.64 -17.72
CA ARG A 59 0.83 -7.24 -18.27
C ARG A 59 -0.31 -6.23 -18.36
N ALA A 60 -1.07 -6.33 -19.45
CA ALA A 60 -2.28 -5.57 -19.69
C ALA A 60 -3.42 -5.96 -18.74
N PRO A 61 -4.52 -5.18 -18.66
CA PRO A 61 -5.67 -5.48 -17.81
C PRO A 61 -6.30 -6.86 -18.06
N ASN A 62 -6.20 -7.38 -19.29
CA ASN A 62 -6.68 -8.71 -19.65
C ASN A 62 -5.66 -9.85 -19.38
N GLY A 63 -4.52 -9.53 -18.77
CA GLY A 63 -3.42 -10.46 -18.48
C GLY A 63 -2.44 -10.69 -19.63
N ASN A 64 -2.68 -10.10 -20.82
CA ASN A 64 -1.76 -10.23 -21.95
C ASN A 64 -0.39 -9.63 -21.61
N PHE A 65 0.67 -10.29 -22.06
CA PHE A 65 2.03 -9.79 -21.93
C PHE A 65 2.24 -8.56 -22.83
N MET A 66 2.67 -7.45 -22.24
CA MET A 66 2.99 -6.21 -22.98
C MET A 66 4.48 -6.11 -23.30
N GLY A 67 5.33 -6.52 -22.36
CA GLY A 67 6.77 -6.50 -22.56
C GLY A 67 7.54 -6.62 -21.26
N MET A 68 8.86 -6.56 -21.39
CA MET A 68 9.82 -6.51 -20.29
C MET A 68 10.57 -5.20 -20.34
N VAL A 69 10.65 -4.51 -19.21
CA VAL A 69 11.30 -3.19 -19.10
C VAL A 69 12.79 -3.32 -18.73
N SER A 70 13.30 -4.52 -18.43
CA SER A 70 14.62 -4.69 -17.79
C SER A 70 15.70 -5.46 -18.59
N ASP A 71 16.97 -5.10 -18.31
CA ASP A 71 18.01 -5.99 -17.71
C ASP A 71 19.09 -5.15 -16.95
N PRO A 72 18.79 -4.52 -15.78
CA PRO A 72 19.85 -4.07 -14.87
C PRO A 72 20.14 -5.15 -13.82
N SER A 73 21.43 -5.30 -13.52
CA SER A 73 21.85 -5.89 -12.25
C SER A 73 21.67 -4.85 -11.15
N SER A 74 21.14 -5.26 -10.00
CA SER A 74 21.22 -4.46 -8.78
C SER A 74 22.69 -4.19 -8.40
N ASP A 75 22.93 -3.11 -7.65
CA ASP A 75 24.25 -2.83 -7.09
C ASP A 75 24.61 -3.81 -5.95
N SER A 76 25.78 -3.65 -5.34
CA SER A 76 26.22 -4.52 -4.23
C SER A 76 25.35 -4.44 -2.97
N ASN A 77 24.48 -3.44 -2.87
CA ASN A 77 23.53 -3.27 -1.77
C ASN A 77 22.10 -3.62 -2.18
N GLY A 78 21.91 -4.13 -3.40
CA GLY A 78 20.62 -4.56 -3.92
C GLY A 78 19.76 -3.47 -4.53
N SER A 79 20.25 -2.23 -4.65
CA SER A 79 19.49 -1.16 -5.31
C SER A 79 19.49 -1.32 -6.82
N PHE A 80 18.34 -1.12 -7.48
CA PHE A 80 18.22 -1.15 -8.93
C PHE A 80 17.31 -0.02 -9.44
N SER A 81 17.54 0.39 -10.69
CA SER A 81 16.62 1.19 -11.50
C SER A 81 16.59 0.62 -12.92
N THR A 82 15.41 0.56 -13.52
CA THR A 82 15.23 0.08 -14.90
C THR A 82 15.57 1.16 -15.90
N ILE A 83 15.92 0.74 -17.12
CA ILE A 83 16.19 1.71 -18.19
C ILE A 83 14.85 2.37 -18.58
N PRO A 84 14.77 3.71 -18.63
CA PRO A 84 13.56 4.40 -19.03
C PRO A 84 12.99 3.94 -20.39
N ARG A 85 11.65 3.92 -20.51
CA ARG A 85 10.90 3.52 -21.71
C ARG A 85 9.76 4.49 -21.96
N ASP A 86 9.44 4.72 -23.23
CA ASP A 86 8.30 5.58 -23.60
C ASP A 86 6.99 4.96 -23.08
N VAL A 87 6.14 5.77 -22.42
CA VAL A 87 4.86 5.30 -21.85
C VAL A 87 3.99 4.65 -22.92
N THR A 88 3.90 5.25 -24.12
CA THR A 88 3.04 4.76 -25.20
C THR A 88 3.45 3.41 -25.79
N ASP A 89 4.67 2.94 -25.54
CA ASP A 89 5.13 1.62 -26.00
C ASP A 89 4.45 0.47 -25.23
N TYR A 90 4.01 0.72 -23.99
CA TYR A 90 3.44 -0.27 -23.08
C TYR A 90 1.98 0.00 -22.73
N PHE A 91 1.56 1.27 -22.74
CA PHE A 91 0.26 1.71 -22.25
C PHE A 91 -0.51 2.41 -23.38
N SER A 92 -1.46 1.70 -24.00
CA SER A 92 -2.24 2.23 -25.13
C SER A 92 -3.73 2.30 -24.84
N ASN A 93 -4.27 1.34 -24.08
CA ASN A 93 -5.69 1.30 -23.72
C ASN A 93 -5.82 1.62 -22.24
N SER A 94 -6.72 2.53 -21.88
CA SER A 94 -6.97 2.86 -20.49
C SER A 94 -7.31 1.62 -19.66
N GLY A 95 -6.79 1.55 -18.43
CA GLY A 95 -7.08 0.47 -17.50
C GLY A 95 -5.93 0.19 -16.55
N ILE A 96 -6.12 -0.85 -15.73
CA ILE A 96 -5.17 -1.27 -14.70
C ILE A 96 -4.26 -2.37 -15.24
N TYR A 97 -3.00 -2.04 -15.39
CA TYR A 97 -1.91 -2.92 -15.76
C TYR A 97 -1.27 -3.52 -14.49
N LYS A 98 -0.54 -4.61 -14.67
CA LYS A 98 0.24 -5.23 -13.61
C LYS A 98 1.71 -5.25 -13.99
N ALA A 99 2.56 -4.68 -13.16
CA ALA A 99 4.01 -4.82 -13.28
C ALA A 99 4.49 -5.81 -12.21
N THR A 100 5.28 -6.80 -12.63
CA THR A 100 5.80 -7.85 -11.74
C THR A 100 7.32 -7.87 -11.81
N VAL A 101 7.97 -7.67 -10.67
CA VAL A 101 9.42 -7.71 -10.51
C VAL A 101 9.88 -9.02 -9.87
N PHE A 102 11.00 -9.54 -10.34
CA PHE A 102 11.63 -10.75 -9.82
C PHE A 102 13.14 -10.73 -10.08
N SER A 103 13.91 -11.43 -9.25
CA SER A 103 15.38 -11.39 -9.29
C SER A 103 16.03 -12.76 -9.53
N GLY A 104 17.22 -12.74 -10.13
CA GLY A 104 18.02 -13.96 -10.35
C GLY A 104 17.28 -15.00 -11.20
N GLU A 105 17.12 -16.21 -10.66
CA GLU A 105 16.45 -17.33 -11.34
C GLU A 105 14.96 -17.46 -10.95
N GLN A 106 14.42 -16.47 -10.22
CA GLN A 106 13.01 -16.45 -9.85
C GLN A 106 12.12 -16.38 -11.08
N LYS A 107 10.97 -17.04 -11.03
CA LYS A 107 9.94 -16.92 -12.07
C LYS A 107 9.03 -15.75 -11.77
N GLU A 108 8.42 -15.19 -12.83
CA GLU A 108 7.41 -14.14 -12.71
C GLU A 108 6.28 -14.50 -11.72
N GLU A 109 5.84 -15.75 -11.68
CA GLU A 109 4.75 -16.21 -10.80
C GLU A 109 5.03 -16.05 -9.30
N ASP A 110 6.30 -16.03 -8.93
CA ASP A 110 6.75 -15.85 -7.55
C ASP A 110 7.17 -14.40 -7.25
N GLY A 111 7.12 -13.51 -8.25
CA GLY A 111 7.59 -12.13 -8.15
C GLY A 111 6.66 -11.20 -7.37
N VAL A 112 7.18 -10.01 -7.02
CA VAL A 112 6.41 -8.94 -6.37
C VAL A 112 5.68 -8.14 -7.44
N SER A 113 4.40 -7.80 -7.22
CA SER A 113 3.61 -7.08 -8.21
C SER A 113 3.03 -5.78 -7.66
N ILE A 114 3.01 -4.75 -8.50
CA ILE A 114 2.25 -3.51 -8.32
C ILE A 114 1.21 -3.37 -9.43
N GLN A 115 0.18 -2.58 -9.17
CA GLN A 115 -0.81 -2.19 -10.16
C GLN A 115 -0.47 -0.80 -10.67
N LEU A 116 -0.63 -0.59 -11.98
CA LEU A 116 -0.43 0.69 -12.63
C LEU A 116 -1.70 1.07 -13.36
N GLU A 117 -2.25 2.25 -13.11
CA GLU A 117 -3.39 2.75 -13.86
C GLU A 117 -2.92 3.69 -14.97
N TRP A 118 -3.40 3.41 -16.18
CA TRP A 118 -3.29 4.29 -17.33
C TRP A 118 -4.68 4.87 -17.63
N ASP A 119 -4.83 6.19 -17.54
CA ASP A 119 -6.12 6.87 -17.79
C ASP A 119 -6.26 7.41 -19.22
N GLY A 120 -5.22 7.27 -20.06
CA GLY A 120 -5.13 7.86 -21.40
C GLY A 120 -4.26 9.14 -21.47
N THR A 121 -3.87 9.67 -20.32
CA THR A 121 -3.06 10.89 -20.15
C THR A 121 -1.87 10.63 -19.22
N TYR A 122 -2.13 10.03 -18.05
CA TYR A 122 -1.16 9.75 -17.00
C TYR A 122 -1.09 8.25 -16.70
N LEU A 123 0.13 7.78 -16.50
CA LEU A 123 0.46 6.51 -15.86
C LEU A 123 0.77 6.80 -14.39
N HIS A 124 0.11 6.12 -13.47
CA HIS A 124 0.40 6.21 -12.04
C HIS A 124 0.33 4.83 -11.39
N GLU A 125 1.04 4.68 -10.27
CA GLU A 125 0.93 3.47 -9.45
C GLU A 125 -0.39 3.50 -8.67
N VAL A 126 -1.12 2.39 -8.67
CA VAL A 126 -2.34 2.26 -7.88
C VAL A 126 -1.92 1.99 -6.43
N THR A 127 -2.00 3.01 -5.60
CA THR A 127 -1.82 2.92 -4.16
C THR A 127 -3.19 2.67 -3.51
N GLU A 128 -3.26 1.76 -2.54
CA GLU A 128 -4.46 1.67 -1.71
C GLU A 128 -4.50 2.90 -0.79
N SER A 129 -5.34 3.87 -1.14
CA SER A 129 -5.57 5.04 -0.28
C SER A 129 -6.26 4.60 1.01
N THR A 130 -5.51 4.55 2.10
CA THR A 130 -6.07 4.40 3.44
C THR A 130 -6.25 5.76 4.11
N ILE A 131 -7.35 5.91 4.84
CA ILE A 131 -7.63 7.07 5.70
C ILE A 131 -7.70 6.58 7.14
N SER A 132 -6.87 7.17 7.99
CA SER A 132 -6.95 6.97 9.44
C SER A 132 -7.85 8.03 10.07
N VAL A 133 -8.57 7.67 11.13
CA VAL A 133 -9.41 8.61 11.89
C VAL A 133 -9.34 8.29 13.37
N SER A 134 -9.29 9.33 14.20
CA SER A 134 -9.19 9.22 15.65
C SER A 134 -9.86 10.40 16.34
N THR A 135 -10.15 10.21 17.63
CA THR A 135 -10.73 11.23 18.50
C THR A 135 -9.79 11.53 19.66
N ASP A 136 -9.90 12.73 20.24
CA ASP A 136 -9.02 13.16 21.33
C ASP A 136 -9.27 12.45 22.68
N LYS A 137 -10.41 11.77 22.83
CA LYS A 137 -10.79 11.01 24.04
C LYS A 137 -11.48 9.70 23.67
N SER A 138 -11.55 8.79 24.64
CA SER A 138 -12.26 7.51 24.54
C SER A 138 -13.75 7.59 24.89
N SER A 139 -14.21 8.69 25.50
CA SER A 139 -15.62 8.92 25.85
C SER A 139 -15.91 10.41 25.99
N TYR A 140 -17.19 10.77 25.83
CA TYR A 140 -17.68 12.14 25.81
C TYR A 140 -19.02 12.22 26.55
N SER A 141 -19.26 13.34 27.23
CA SER A 141 -20.54 13.70 27.86
C SER A 141 -21.30 14.73 27.03
N ASP A 142 -22.58 14.92 27.32
CA ASP A 142 -23.36 16.00 26.71
C ASP A 142 -22.68 17.37 26.91
N GLY A 143 -22.60 18.13 25.83
CA GLY A 143 -21.91 19.41 25.74
C GLY A 143 -20.40 19.33 25.51
N ASP A 144 -19.78 18.15 25.49
CA ASP A 144 -18.36 18.02 25.18
C ASP A 144 -18.06 18.40 23.72
N LEU A 145 -16.83 18.85 23.47
CA LEU A 145 -16.31 19.03 22.13
C LEU A 145 -15.46 17.81 21.75
N ILE A 146 -15.92 17.05 20.75
CA ILE A 146 -15.20 15.93 20.15
C ILE A 146 -14.24 16.50 19.12
N ARG A 147 -12.93 16.36 19.33
CA ARG A 147 -11.96 16.69 18.27
C ARG A 147 -11.69 15.44 17.47
N ILE A 148 -11.93 15.51 16.17
CA ILE A 148 -11.68 14.42 15.23
C ILE A 148 -10.54 14.82 14.33
N PHE A 149 -9.58 13.93 14.15
CA PHE A 149 -8.42 14.15 13.29
C PHE A 149 -8.01 12.85 12.61
N GLY A 150 -7.32 12.99 11.50
CA GLY A 150 -6.89 11.86 10.71
C GLY A 150 -5.92 12.24 9.62
N GLU A 151 -5.44 11.22 8.92
CA GLU A 151 -4.46 11.33 7.85
C GLU A 151 -4.81 10.35 6.74
N ALA A 152 -4.73 10.81 5.51
CA ALA A 152 -4.78 9.97 4.32
C ALA A 152 -3.36 9.63 3.87
N THR A 153 -3.18 8.44 3.32
CA THR A 153 -1.91 8.04 2.69
C THR A 153 -1.54 8.93 1.52
N GLU A 154 -2.53 9.43 0.78
CA GLU A 154 -2.35 10.34 -0.36
C GLU A 154 -3.45 11.40 -0.40
N ARG A 155 -3.14 12.57 -0.96
CA ARG A 155 -4.11 13.64 -1.24
C ARG A 155 -4.39 13.71 -2.72
N ILE A 156 -5.65 13.51 -3.09
CA ILE A 156 -6.15 13.79 -4.44
C ILE A 156 -6.67 15.23 -4.45
N GLU A 157 -6.07 16.08 -5.28
CA GLU A 157 -6.47 17.49 -5.38
C GLU A 157 -7.96 17.63 -5.76
N GLY A 158 -8.68 18.51 -5.07
CA GLY A 158 -10.11 18.72 -5.28
C GLY A 158 -11.02 17.62 -4.73
N THR A 159 -10.47 16.59 -4.07
CA THR A 159 -11.25 15.49 -3.48
C THR A 159 -11.24 15.59 -1.93
N PRO A 160 -12.35 15.99 -1.30
CA PRO A 160 -12.44 16.05 0.16
C PRO A 160 -12.72 14.67 0.78
N VAL A 161 -12.37 14.51 2.06
CA VAL A 161 -12.76 13.36 2.89
C VAL A 161 -14.19 13.55 3.40
N ALA A 162 -15.05 12.56 3.20
CA ALA A 162 -16.42 12.56 3.70
C ALA A 162 -16.49 11.95 5.11
N LEU A 163 -16.50 12.79 6.14
CA LEU A 163 -16.62 12.35 7.52
C LEU A 163 -18.09 12.19 7.92
N LYS A 164 -18.40 11.09 8.61
CA LYS A 164 -19.73 10.81 9.14
C LYS A 164 -19.67 10.32 10.59
N VAL A 165 -20.50 10.89 11.46
CA VAL A 165 -20.71 10.35 12.82
C VAL A 165 -22.05 9.61 12.86
N VAL A 166 -22.00 8.33 13.19
CA VAL A 166 -23.15 7.41 13.18
C VAL A 166 -23.56 7.09 14.62
N ARG A 167 -24.84 7.28 14.94
CA ARG A 167 -25.44 6.94 16.25
C ARG A 167 -25.69 5.43 16.39
N PRO A 168 -25.92 4.93 17.63
CA PRO A 168 -26.07 3.49 17.88
C PRO A 168 -27.16 2.76 17.08
N ASP A 169 -28.21 3.46 16.64
CA ASP A 169 -29.29 2.91 15.80
C ASP A 169 -29.01 3.00 14.29
N GLY A 170 -27.83 3.48 13.90
CA GLY A 170 -27.37 3.54 12.51
C GLY A 170 -27.66 4.85 11.79
N GLU A 171 -28.39 5.79 12.39
CA GLU A 171 -28.60 7.11 11.81
C GLU A 171 -27.35 8.01 11.90
N SER A 172 -27.38 9.15 11.22
CA SER A 172 -26.23 10.06 11.13
C SER A 172 -26.52 11.29 11.97
N VAL A 173 -25.59 11.68 12.85
CA VAL A 173 -25.73 12.91 13.66
C VAL A 173 -24.91 14.07 13.10
N ALA A 174 -23.90 13.76 12.29
CA ALA A 174 -23.07 14.75 11.59
C ALA A 174 -22.53 14.16 10.29
N ILE A 175 -22.43 15.00 9.26
CA ILE A 175 -21.77 14.73 7.98
C ILE A 175 -20.99 15.98 7.61
N GLU A 176 -19.70 15.83 7.35
CA GLU A 176 -18.80 16.92 6.94
C GLU A 176 -17.95 16.48 5.75
N GLN A 177 -17.60 17.43 4.89
CA GLN A 177 -16.57 17.24 3.86
C GLN A 177 -15.36 18.05 4.27
N LEU A 178 -14.21 17.39 4.38
CA LEU A 178 -12.98 17.97 4.90
C LEU A 178 -11.88 17.91 3.85
N ASP A 179 -11.37 19.07 3.46
CA ASP A 179 -10.19 19.13 2.61
C ASP A 179 -8.95 18.66 3.38
N LEU A 180 -8.09 17.93 2.68
CA LEU A 180 -6.79 17.54 3.20
C LEU A 180 -5.82 18.72 3.10
N SER A 181 -5.03 18.91 4.16
CA SER A 181 -3.86 19.79 4.15
C SER A 181 -2.76 19.24 3.21
N TYR A 182 -1.70 20.02 2.99
CA TYR A 182 -0.55 19.59 2.17
C TYR A 182 0.24 18.42 2.77
N ASN A 183 0.06 18.13 4.05
CA ASN A 183 0.62 16.96 4.71
C ASN A 183 -0.41 15.84 4.88
N ASN A 184 -1.41 15.77 3.98
CA ASN A 184 -2.46 14.75 3.91
C ASN A 184 -3.30 14.60 5.19
N GLN A 185 -3.42 15.63 6.02
CA GLN A 185 -4.15 15.59 7.28
C GLN A 185 -5.48 16.34 7.21
N PHE A 186 -6.44 15.92 8.04
CA PHE A 186 -7.68 16.65 8.29
C PHE A 186 -7.96 16.72 9.79
N ASN A 187 -8.72 17.74 10.19
CA ASN A 187 -9.25 17.85 11.53
C ASN A 187 -10.57 18.63 11.53
N THR A 188 -11.44 18.29 12.48
CA THR A 188 -12.68 19.02 12.75
C THR A 188 -13.05 18.90 14.23
N SER A 189 -14.08 19.62 14.66
CA SER A 189 -14.60 19.55 16.02
C SER A 189 -16.12 19.57 16.02
N ILE A 190 -16.72 18.55 16.63
CA ILE A 190 -18.17 18.39 16.71
C ILE A 190 -18.59 18.43 18.18
N ARG A 191 -19.62 19.21 18.51
CA ARG A 191 -20.17 19.25 19.86
C ARG A 191 -21.09 18.03 20.06
N ALA A 192 -20.76 17.18 21.03
CA ALA A 192 -21.60 16.07 21.46
C ALA A 192 -22.81 16.65 22.21
N GLY A 193 -23.98 16.66 21.60
CA GLY A 193 -25.20 17.16 22.25
C GLY A 193 -26.22 17.76 21.29
N GLY A 194 -27.44 17.97 21.79
CA GLY A 194 -28.60 18.38 21.00
C GLY A 194 -29.47 17.21 20.56
N SER A 195 -30.55 17.49 19.83
CA SER A 195 -31.63 16.53 19.53
C SER A 195 -31.23 15.31 18.71
N LEU A 196 -30.04 15.33 18.08
CA LEU A 196 -29.53 14.19 17.32
C LEU A 196 -28.73 13.21 18.19
N TRP A 197 -28.30 13.62 19.40
CA TRP A 197 -27.42 12.89 20.33
C TRP A 197 -28.16 12.26 21.52
N GLU A 198 -29.45 12.01 21.37
CA GLU A 198 -30.33 11.56 22.47
C GLU A 198 -30.11 10.10 22.91
N LEU A 199 -29.36 9.31 22.13
CA LEU A 199 -29.08 7.92 22.45
C LEU A 199 -27.77 7.78 23.20
N ASP A 200 -27.82 7.14 24.36
CA ASP A 200 -26.62 6.61 25.01
C ASP A 200 -26.04 5.46 24.18
N GLY A 201 -24.71 5.38 24.10
CA GLY A 201 -24.01 4.26 23.48
C GLY A 201 -22.79 4.64 22.65
N ILE A 202 -22.40 3.73 21.76
CA ILE A 202 -21.21 3.88 20.92
C ILE A 202 -21.61 4.61 19.64
N TYR A 203 -21.01 5.79 19.45
CA TYR A 203 -21.05 6.50 18.19
C TYR A 203 -19.80 6.13 17.37
N VAL A 204 -19.97 5.94 16.06
CA VAL A 204 -18.90 5.52 15.16
C VAL A 204 -18.57 6.65 14.20
N VAL A 205 -17.31 7.07 14.17
CA VAL A 205 -16.79 7.95 13.12
C VAL A 205 -16.40 7.11 11.92
N LYS A 206 -16.87 7.48 10.73
CA LYS A 206 -16.55 6.88 9.45
C LYS A 206 -15.97 7.93 8.52
N VAL A 207 -15.03 7.49 7.68
CA VAL A 207 -14.35 8.22 6.60
C VAL A 207 -14.28 7.34 5.37
#